data_AF-T0ZA44-F1
#
_entry.id   AF-T0ZA44-F1
#
_cell.length_a   1.000
_cell.length_b   1.000
_cell.length_c   1.000
_cell.angle_alpha   90.00
_cell.angle_beta   90.00
_cell.angle_gamma   90.00
#
_symmetry.space_group_name_H-M   'P 1'
#
loop_
_entity.id
_entity.type
_entity.pdbx_description
1 polymer ?
#
loop_
_entity_poly.entity_id
_entity_poly.type
_entity_poly.pdbx_seq_one_letter_code
_entity_poly.pdbx_strand_id
1 'polypeptide(L)'
;RLLQRLGLSNQTPERRAIEQDPKEAERWLKEKWPEILAHRRRWQAVLYFQDEAGVSLTPVLGKTWAPKGKTPIVRVTGHRGGLTVSSAMSTAGRLLFRFEKERVNAELHIEFLEQIRKQHKNRKVIIVEDRARPHIAGKVHDYVEKHKKSFALYYL
;
A
#
# COMPACT_ATOMS: atom_id res chain seq x y z
N ARG A 1 -2.79 -1.39 41.18
CA ARG A 1 -3.31 -2.58 41.89
C ARG A 1 -4.81 -2.78 41.72
N LEU A 2 -5.66 -1.75 41.68
CA LEU A 2 -7.12 -1.90 41.43
C LEU A 2 -7.45 -2.52 40.06
N LEU A 3 -6.88 -1.99 38.97
CA LEU A 3 -7.17 -2.47 37.60
C LEU A 3 -6.86 -3.97 37.39
N GLN A 4 -5.73 -4.44 37.92
CA GLN A 4 -5.39 -5.87 37.90
C GLN A 4 -6.35 -6.72 38.76
N ARG A 5 -6.80 -6.21 39.92
CA ARG A 5 -7.82 -6.89 40.75
C ARG A 5 -9.19 -6.97 40.06
N LEU A 6 -9.47 -6.04 39.14
CA LEU A 6 -10.65 -6.04 38.28
C LEU A 6 -10.47 -6.89 37.01
N GLY A 7 -9.36 -7.61 36.85
CA GLY A 7 -9.07 -8.44 35.67
C GLY A 7 -8.69 -7.64 34.42
N LEU A 8 -8.39 -6.34 34.55
CA LEU A 8 -8.07 -5.46 33.43
C LEU A 8 -6.55 -5.39 33.20
N SER A 9 -6.14 -5.50 31.94
CA SER A 9 -4.76 -5.39 31.50
C SER A 9 -4.56 -4.16 30.60
N ASN A 10 -3.32 -3.67 30.50
CA ASN A 10 -2.99 -2.58 29.60
C ASN A 10 -3.00 -3.10 28.16
N GLN A 11 -4.10 -2.87 27.44
CA GLN A 11 -4.30 -3.30 26.06
C GLN A 11 -4.24 -2.09 25.13
N THR A 12 -3.53 -2.24 24.02
CA THR A 12 -3.58 -1.26 22.94
C THR A 12 -4.73 -1.65 22.02
N PRO A 13 -5.73 -0.78 21.81
CA PRO A 13 -6.84 -1.09 20.92
C PRO A 13 -6.33 -1.30 19.50
N GLU A 14 -6.84 -2.34 18.85
CA GLU A 14 -6.59 -2.58 17.43
C GLU A 14 -7.37 -1.56 16.60
N ARG A 15 -6.73 -1.00 15.57
CA ARG A 15 -7.42 -0.18 14.58
C ARG A 15 -8.02 -1.12 13.52
N ARG A 16 -9.34 -1.13 13.39
CA ARG A 16 -10.05 -1.80 12.29
C ARG A 16 -10.80 -0.75 11.48
N ALA A 17 -10.63 -0.77 10.16
CA ALA A 17 -11.41 0.09 9.28
C ALA A 17 -12.87 -0.35 9.31
N ILE A 18 -13.80 0.60 9.32
CA ILE A 18 -15.25 0.28 9.30
C ILE A 18 -15.63 -0.32 7.96
N GLU A 19 -14.92 0.10 6.91
CA GLU A 19 -15.07 -0.29 5.53
C GLU A 19 -14.58 -1.72 5.25
N GLN A 20 -13.85 -2.34 6.18
CA GLN A 20 -13.33 -3.68 6.00
C GLN A 20 -14.45 -4.71 6.19
N ASP A 21 -14.93 -5.33 5.10
CA ASP A 21 -15.84 -6.47 5.14
C ASP A 21 -15.05 -7.78 5.24
N PRO A 22 -15.05 -8.47 6.40
CA PRO A 22 -14.32 -9.73 6.57
C PRO A 22 -14.81 -10.84 5.65
N LYS A 23 -16.10 -10.82 5.26
CA LYS A 23 -16.67 -11.84 4.36
C LYS A 23 -16.20 -11.63 2.93
N GLU A 24 -16.11 -10.37 2.48
CA GLU A 24 -15.56 -10.06 1.16
C GLU A 24 -14.08 -10.45 1.10
N ALA A 25 -13.31 -10.14 2.15
CA ALA A 25 -11.91 -10.55 2.24
C ALA A 25 -11.76 -12.08 2.21
N GLU A 26 -12.57 -12.81 2.99
CA GLU A 26 -12.56 -14.28 2.98
C GLU A 26 -12.93 -14.85 1.61
N ARG A 27 -13.95 -14.27 0.95
CA ARG A 27 -14.35 -14.67 -0.39
C ARG A 27 -13.25 -14.42 -1.41
N TRP A 28 -12.59 -13.26 -1.35
CA TRP A 28 -11.46 -12.94 -2.21
C TRP A 28 -10.31 -13.95 -2.03
N LEU A 29 -10.00 -14.30 -0.77
CA LEU A 29 -8.99 -15.32 -0.46
C LEU A 29 -9.36 -16.72 -0.96
N LYS A 30 -10.65 -17.07 -1.00
CA LYS A 30 -11.12 -18.37 -1.49
C LYS A 30 -11.20 -18.44 -3.02
N GLU A 31 -11.60 -17.35 -3.67
CA GLU A 31 -11.87 -17.34 -5.11
C GLU A 31 -10.71 -16.74 -5.92
N LYS A 32 -10.28 -15.52 -5.58
CA LYS A 32 -9.31 -14.75 -6.37
C LYS A 32 -7.88 -15.13 -6.10
N TRP A 33 -7.54 -15.40 -4.85
CA TRP A 33 -6.15 -15.75 -4.52
C TRP A 33 -5.67 -17.05 -5.22
N PRO A 34 -6.44 -18.15 -5.27
CA PRO A 34 -6.04 -19.33 -6.05
C PRO A 34 -5.93 -19.06 -7.55
N GLU A 35 -6.81 -18.22 -8.11
CA GLU A 35 -6.77 -17.79 -9.52
C GLU A 35 -5.43 -17.09 -9.84
N ILE A 36 -5.03 -16.14 -8.99
CA ILE A 36 -3.78 -15.39 -9.12
C ILE A 36 -2.58 -16.34 -9.02
N LEU A 37 -2.59 -17.28 -8.07
CA LEU A 37 -1.51 -18.26 -7.93
C LEU A 37 -1.43 -19.21 -9.14
N ALA A 38 -2.56 -19.63 -9.70
CA ALA A 38 -2.59 -20.44 -10.91
C ALA A 38 -2.06 -19.65 -12.13
N HIS A 39 -2.46 -18.39 -12.30
CA HIS A 39 -1.92 -17.50 -13.34
C HIS A 39 -0.41 -17.34 -13.20
N ARG A 40 0.06 -17.03 -11.98
CA ARG A 40 1.48 -16.89 -11.66
C ARG A 40 2.26 -18.15 -12.04
N ARG A 41 1.77 -19.33 -11.67
CA ARG A 41 2.41 -20.62 -11.98
C ARG A 41 2.46 -20.88 -13.49
N ARG A 42 1.33 -20.69 -14.19
CA ARG A 42 1.21 -20.93 -15.63
C ARG A 42 2.20 -20.12 -16.46
N TRP A 43 2.42 -18.86 -16.08
CA TRP A 43 3.25 -17.92 -16.84
C TRP A 43 4.61 -17.63 -16.19
N GLN A 44 4.96 -18.37 -15.13
CA GLN A 44 6.13 -18.12 -14.29
C GLN A 44 6.32 -16.63 -13.94
N ALA A 45 5.19 -15.97 -13.68
CA ALA A 45 5.13 -14.53 -13.55
C ALA A 45 5.74 -14.05 -12.22
N VAL A 46 6.21 -12.81 -12.20
CA VAL A 46 6.58 -12.13 -10.96
C VAL A 46 5.33 -11.50 -10.36
N LEU A 47 5.02 -11.88 -9.11
CA LEU A 47 3.88 -11.34 -8.37
C LEU A 47 4.32 -10.20 -7.46
N TYR A 48 3.66 -9.06 -7.60
CA TYR A 48 3.82 -7.87 -6.78
C TYR A 48 2.51 -7.51 -6.07
N PHE A 49 2.65 -6.98 -4.87
CA PHE A 49 1.60 -6.26 -4.15
C PHE A 49 1.97 -4.79 -4.16
N GLN A 50 1.07 -3.95 -4.64
CA GLN A 50 1.28 -2.51 -4.80
C GLN A 50 0.38 -1.73 -3.83
N ASP A 51 0.95 -0.68 -3.24
CA ASP A 51 0.25 0.26 -2.37
C ASP A 51 0.94 1.64 -2.37
N GLU A 52 0.22 2.66 -1.94
CA GLU A 52 0.70 4.03 -1.72
C GLU A 52 0.97 4.32 -0.24
N ALA A 53 2.11 4.95 0.04
CA ALA A 53 2.42 5.50 1.35
C ALA A 53 2.56 7.02 1.30
N GLY A 54 1.86 7.72 2.17
CA GLY A 54 2.09 9.14 2.44
C GLY A 54 3.20 9.32 3.49
N VAL A 55 4.27 10.03 3.12
CA VAL A 55 5.35 10.39 4.05
C VAL A 55 5.18 11.85 4.43
N SER A 56 4.88 12.10 5.71
CA SER A 56 4.84 13.45 6.25
C SER A 56 6.22 13.87 6.74
N LEU A 57 6.63 15.10 6.41
CA LEU A 57 7.80 15.73 7.01
C LEU A 57 7.47 16.38 8.36
N THR A 58 6.20 16.33 8.80
CA THR A 58 5.79 16.82 10.11
C THR A 58 6.22 15.82 11.17
N PRO A 59 6.99 16.24 12.19
CA PRO A 59 7.44 15.34 13.24
C PRO A 59 6.26 14.87 14.10
N VAL A 60 6.27 13.60 14.48
CA VAL A 60 5.32 13.05 15.45
C VAL A 60 5.74 13.47 16.86
N LEU A 61 4.87 14.20 17.56
CA LEU A 61 5.08 14.57 18.96
C LEU A 61 4.63 13.42 19.88
N GLY A 62 5.58 12.73 20.49
CA GLY A 62 5.32 11.70 21.49
C GLY A 62 5.15 12.28 22.90
N LYS A 63 4.42 11.56 23.76
CA LYS A 63 4.43 11.85 25.21
C LYS A 63 5.81 11.49 25.78
N THR A 64 6.36 12.38 26.59
CA THR A 64 7.64 12.17 27.28
C THR A 64 7.55 12.62 28.74
N TRP A 65 8.52 12.22 29.56
CA TRP A 65 8.65 12.69 30.93
C TRP A 65 9.27 14.09 30.95
N ALA A 66 8.60 15.03 31.61
CA ALA A 66 9.05 16.40 31.77
C ALA A 66 8.74 16.90 33.19
N PRO A 67 9.47 17.91 33.72
CA PRO A 67 9.18 18.46 35.02
C PRO A 67 7.72 18.94 35.13
N LYS A 68 7.09 18.68 36.27
CA LYS A 68 5.69 19.08 36.52
C LYS A 68 5.53 20.59 36.31
N GLY A 69 4.55 20.98 35.49
CA GLY A 69 4.30 22.39 35.15
C GLY A 69 5.22 22.98 34.08
N LYS A 70 6.20 22.22 33.56
CA LYS A 70 7.10 22.66 32.47
C LYS A 70 6.87 21.80 31.21
N THR A 71 5.96 22.25 30.36
CA THR A 71 5.72 21.60 29.07
C THR A 71 6.92 21.81 28.15
N PRO A 72 7.56 20.74 27.64
CA PRO A 72 8.67 20.87 26.70
C PRO A 72 8.17 21.45 25.37
N ILE A 73 8.93 22.43 24.84
CA ILE A 73 8.60 23.11 23.58
C ILE A 73 9.50 22.55 22.48
N VAL A 74 8.89 21.96 21.46
CA VAL A 74 9.57 21.54 20.23
C VAL A 74 9.25 22.56 19.15
N ARG A 75 10.28 23.22 18.60
CA ARG A 75 10.12 24.18 17.49
C ARG A 75 10.09 23.41 16.18
N VAL A 76 9.02 23.60 15.40
CA VAL A 76 8.81 22.96 14.11
C VAL A 76 8.47 24.02 13.06
N THR A 77 8.74 23.71 11.80
CA THR A 77 8.27 24.54 10.68
C THR A 77 6.75 24.46 10.57
N GLY A 78 6.10 25.59 10.25
CA GLY A 78 4.66 25.63 9.95
C GLY A 78 4.31 25.12 8.55
N HIS A 79 5.30 24.90 7.69
CA HIS A 79 5.08 24.39 6.34
C HIS A 79 4.75 22.89 6.38
N ARG A 80 3.55 22.54 5.90
CA ARG A 80 3.15 21.15 5.72
C ARG A 80 3.86 20.57 4.49
N GLY A 81 4.99 19.92 4.72
CA GLY A 81 5.71 19.15 3.70
C GLY A 81 5.32 17.68 3.76
N GLY A 82 5.16 17.07 2.60
CA GLY A 82 4.94 15.62 2.47
C GLY A 82 5.20 15.16 1.05
N LEU A 83 5.40 13.86 0.89
CA LEU A 83 5.58 13.20 -0.40
C LEU A 83 4.77 11.90 -0.42
N THR A 84 4.31 11.50 -1.59
CA THR A 84 3.64 10.22 -1.78
C THR A 84 4.64 9.24 -2.36
N VAL A 85 4.57 7.97 -1.95
CA VAL A 85 5.41 6.90 -2.46
C VAL A 85 4.51 5.83 -3.02
N SER A 86 4.57 5.60 -4.34
CA SER A 86 4.01 4.40 -4.94
C SER A 86 5.03 3.29 -4.80
N SER A 87 4.63 2.16 -4.20
CA SER A 87 5.54 1.06 -3.89
C SER A 87 4.93 -0.28 -4.27
N ALA A 88 5.78 -1.21 -4.71
CA ALA A 88 5.40 -2.56 -5.07
C ALA A 88 6.40 -3.56 -4.50
N MET A 89 5.93 -4.50 -3.69
CA MET A 89 6.74 -5.55 -3.08
C MET A 89 6.45 -6.91 -3.69
N SER A 90 7.51 -7.60 -4.13
CA SER A 90 7.37 -8.96 -4.65
C SER A 90 7.36 -10.00 -3.54
N THR A 91 6.79 -11.17 -3.82
CA THR A 91 6.86 -12.33 -2.91
C THR A 91 8.29 -12.82 -2.61
N ALA A 92 9.30 -12.37 -3.37
CA ALA A 92 10.71 -12.65 -3.13
C ALA A 92 11.43 -11.53 -2.36
N GLY A 93 10.70 -10.53 -1.85
CA GLY A 93 11.26 -9.40 -1.10
C GLY A 93 11.85 -8.28 -1.95
N ARG A 94 11.63 -8.27 -3.28
CA ARG A 94 12.08 -7.15 -4.13
C ARG A 94 11.09 -6.00 -4.02
N LEU A 95 11.57 -4.86 -3.52
CA LEU A 95 10.81 -3.62 -3.46
C LEU A 95 11.14 -2.72 -4.66
N LEU A 96 10.12 -2.27 -5.37
CA LEU A 96 10.20 -1.19 -6.35
C LEU A 96 9.39 -0.03 -5.81
N PHE A 97 9.91 1.19 -5.92
CA PHE A 97 9.19 2.37 -5.45
C PHE A 97 9.51 3.58 -6.32
N ARG A 98 8.65 4.59 -6.21
CA ARG A 98 8.79 5.89 -6.86
C ARG A 98 8.27 6.97 -5.92
N PHE A 99 8.96 8.10 -5.88
CA PHE A 99 8.54 9.29 -5.15
C PHE A 99 7.69 10.19 -6.05
N GLU A 100 6.50 10.52 -5.59
CA GLU A 100 5.56 11.41 -6.24
C GLU A 100 5.45 12.70 -5.43
N LYS A 101 5.77 13.83 -6.08
CA LYS A 101 5.64 15.17 -5.48
C LYS A 101 4.19 15.64 -5.43
N GLU A 102 3.37 15.10 -6.31
CA GLU A 102 1.96 15.45 -6.47
C GLU A 102 1.07 14.32 -5.97
N ARG A 103 -0.24 14.57 -5.99
CA ARG A 103 -1.24 13.53 -5.71
C ARG A 103 -1.21 12.52 -6.85
N VAL A 104 -1.12 11.23 -6.50
CA VAL A 104 -1.17 10.13 -7.48
C VAL A 104 -2.43 10.23 -8.32
N ASN A 105 -2.24 10.31 -9.63
CA ASN A 105 -3.27 10.23 -10.65
C ASN A 105 -2.99 9.01 -11.54
N ALA A 106 -3.89 8.73 -12.47
CA ALA A 106 -3.78 7.54 -13.31
C ALA A 106 -2.58 7.60 -14.28
N GLU A 107 -2.11 8.77 -14.69
CA GLU A 107 -0.89 8.93 -15.48
C GLU A 107 0.34 8.49 -14.70
N LEU A 108 0.52 9.03 -13.48
CA LEU A 108 1.61 8.66 -12.58
C LEU A 108 1.57 7.17 -12.25
N HIS A 109 0.37 6.61 -12.05
CA HIS A 109 0.19 5.16 -11.88
C HIS A 109 0.70 4.38 -13.10
N ILE A 110 0.26 4.74 -14.31
CA ILE A 110 0.74 4.09 -15.55
C ILE A 110 2.26 4.17 -15.68
N GLU A 111 2.87 5.30 -15.36
CA GLU A 111 4.32 5.42 -15.40
C GLU A 111 5.02 4.52 -14.39
N PHE A 112 4.41 4.31 -13.21
CA PHE A 112 4.91 3.35 -12.23
C PHE A 112 4.75 1.90 -12.72
N LEU A 113 3.61 1.55 -13.32
CA LEU A 113 3.41 0.25 -13.97
C LEU A 113 4.46 0.00 -15.07
N GLU A 114 4.75 1.02 -15.88
CA GLU A 114 5.77 0.97 -16.92
C GLU A 114 7.18 0.79 -16.34
N GLN A 115 7.49 1.42 -15.21
CA GLN A 115 8.74 1.20 -14.48
C GLN A 115 8.86 -0.26 -14.03
N ILE A 116 7.82 -0.85 -13.46
CA ILE A 116 7.81 -2.26 -13.03
C ILE A 116 7.99 -3.17 -14.26
N ARG A 117 7.27 -2.92 -15.34
CA ARG A 117 7.38 -3.68 -16.59
C ARG A 117 8.80 -3.63 -17.18
N LYS A 118 9.45 -2.46 -17.18
CA LYS A 118 10.83 -2.27 -17.67
C LYS A 118 11.86 -3.04 -16.85
N GLN A 119 11.61 -3.26 -15.55
CA GLN A 119 12.47 -4.09 -14.70
C GLN A 119 12.38 -5.59 -15.03
N HIS A 120 11.30 -6.02 -15.71
CA HIS A 120 10.99 -7.42 -16.01
C HIS A 120 10.72 -7.66 -17.50
N LYS A 121 11.62 -7.20 -18.39
CA LYS A 121 11.40 -7.23 -19.86
C LYS A 121 11.02 -8.60 -20.43
N ASN A 122 11.55 -9.68 -19.85
CA ASN A 122 11.39 -11.05 -20.35
C ASN A 122 10.44 -11.91 -19.49
N ARG A 123 9.73 -11.30 -18.54
CA ARG A 123 8.84 -12.03 -17.63
C ARG A 123 7.52 -11.32 -17.51
N LYS A 124 6.44 -12.11 -17.47
CA LYS A 124 5.13 -11.57 -17.15
C LYS A 124 5.13 -11.07 -15.71
N VAL A 125 4.52 -9.92 -15.48
CA VAL A 125 4.30 -9.34 -14.16
C VAL A 125 2.81 -9.40 -13.83
N ILE A 126 2.50 -9.83 -12.62
CA ILE A 126 1.17 -9.75 -12.03
C ILE A 126 1.24 -8.79 -10.86
N ILE A 127 0.35 -7.80 -10.83
CA ILE A 127 0.23 -6.87 -9.71
C ILE A 127 -1.14 -7.03 -9.06
N VAL A 128 -1.15 -7.03 -7.73
CA VAL A 128 -2.34 -6.92 -6.90
C VAL A 128 -2.34 -5.55 -6.24
N GLU A 129 -3.39 -4.77 -6.47
CA GLU A 129 -3.57 -3.40 -5.95
C GLU A 129 -5.00 -3.17 -5.46
N ASP A 130 -5.27 -2.06 -4.79
CA ASP A 130 -6.64 -1.71 -4.36
C ASP A 130 -7.48 -1.12 -5.52
N ARG A 131 -8.75 -0.80 -5.25
CA ARG A 131 -9.65 -0.16 -6.24
C ARG A 131 -9.64 1.36 -6.17
N ALA A 132 -8.52 1.99 -5.80
CA ALA A 132 -8.44 3.44 -5.81
C ALA A 132 -8.79 4.01 -7.20
N ARG A 133 -9.40 5.20 -7.23
CA ARG A 133 -9.86 5.84 -8.49
C ARG A 133 -8.76 5.93 -9.57
N PRO A 134 -7.49 6.23 -9.23
CA PRO A 134 -6.41 6.21 -10.22
C PRO A 134 -6.17 4.82 -10.84
N HIS A 135 -6.34 3.74 -10.07
CA HIS A 135 -6.05 2.37 -10.48
C HIS A 135 -7.09 1.82 -11.47
N ILE A 136 -8.37 2.14 -11.21
CA ILE A 136 -9.49 1.67 -12.04
C ILE A 136 -9.84 2.60 -13.20
N ALA A 137 -9.01 3.61 -13.49
CA ALA A 137 -9.27 4.56 -14.57
C ALA A 137 -9.20 3.88 -15.94
N GLY A 138 -10.05 4.30 -16.89
CA GLY A 138 -10.11 3.70 -18.25
C GLY A 138 -8.75 3.66 -18.96
N LYS A 139 -7.94 4.72 -18.83
CA LYS A 139 -6.58 4.77 -19.38
C LYS A 139 -5.65 3.68 -18.83
N VAL A 140 -5.83 3.28 -17.56
CA VAL A 140 -5.05 2.19 -16.94
C VAL A 140 -5.49 0.87 -17.55
N HIS A 141 -6.81 0.66 -17.67
CA HIS A 141 -7.35 -0.52 -18.34
C HIS A 141 -6.82 -0.65 -19.78
N ASP A 142 -6.85 0.42 -20.57
CA ASP A 142 -6.34 0.43 -21.94
C ASP A 142 -4.84 0.12 -22.00
N TYR A 143 -4.06 0.67 -21.06
CA TYR A 143 -2.64 0.39 -20.94
C TYR A 143 -2.37 -1.09 -20.61
N VAL A 144 -3.14 -1.68 -19.70
CA VAL A 144 -3.01 -3.09 -19.31
C VAL A 144 -3.39 -4.01 -20.46
N GLU A 145 -4.47 -3.72 -21.17
CA GLU A 145 -4.91 -4.52 -22.31
C GLU A 145 -3.89 -4.49 -23.44
N LYS A 146 -3.31 -3.31 -23.73
CA LYS A 146 -2.20 -3.16 -24.68
C LYS A 146 -0.98 -4.01 -24.31
N HIS A 147 -0.74 -4.24 -23.02
CA HIS A 147 0.43 -4.97 -22.50
C HIS A 147 0.10 -6.34 -21.88
N LYS A 148 -1.07 -6.92 -22.17
CA LYS A 148 -1.57 -8.16 -21.55
C LYS A 148 -0.65 -9.38 -21.63
N LYS A 149 0.25 -9.40 -22.62
CA LYS A 149 1.28 -10.45 -22.75
C LYS A 149 2.34 -10.36 -21.65
N SER A 150 2.75 -9.15 -21.28
CA SER A 150 3.77 -8.87 -20.27
C SER A 150 3.21 -8.55 -18.89
N PHE A 151 1.91 -8.24 -18.78
CA PHE A 151 1.36 -7.61 -17.60
C PHE A 151 -0.07 -8.07 -17.30
N ALA A 152 -0.45 -8.13 -16.03
CA ALA A 152 -1.82 -8.37 -15.57
C ALA A 152 -2.06 -7.67 -14.23
N LEU A 153 -3.24 -7.08 -14.07
CA LEU A 153 -3.71 -6.48 -12.82
C LEU A 153 -4.80 -7.32 -12.19
N TYR A 154 -4.76 -7.38 -10.86
CA TYR A 154 -5.81 -7.90 -10.01
C TYR A 154 -6.10 -6.87 -8.92
N TYR A 155 -7.37 -6.77 -8.53
CA TYR A 155 -7.79 -5.83 -7.50
C TYR A 155 -8.19 -6.56 -6.23
N LEU A 156 -7.87 -5.97 -5.08
CA LEU A 156 -8.42 -6.34 -3.78
C LEU A 156 -9.94 -6.09 -3.73
#